data_AF-A0A978UN07-F1
#
_entry.id   AF-A0A978UN07-F1
#
_cell.length_a   1.000
_cell.length_b   1.000
_cell.length_c   1.000
_cell.angle_alpha   90.00
_cell.angle_beta   90.00
_cell.angle_gamma   90.00
#
_symmetry.space_group_name_H-M   'P 1'
#
loop_
_entity.id
_entity.type
_entity.pdbx_description
1 polymer ?
#
loop_
_entity_poly.entity_id
_entity_poly.type
_entity_poly.pdbx_seq_one_letter_code
_entity_poly.pdbx_strand_id
1 'polypeptide(L)'
;MKWNSLIRQVLNNKLHRVKHKEKDQKIQKLQNFFTIKTEKLQDFQCIISKQMVGILISVWVRSDLRPFVRHPSVSCVGCGIMGCLGNKVILLGDLNYRISLPEETTRLLVDGGEWNVLLENDQLRKELMDGQVLEGWHEGDIKFPPTYKYCPNSDTYFGCVQGRKDEKRRAPAWCDRIIWYGKGLNQHLYTRGELKLSDHRPVKAIFTAEVGVEPIIKGFHQSFFLSERFEQITNKFEVSSTNDFVCKSR
;
A
#
# COMPACT_ATOMS: atom_id res chain seq x y z
N MET A 1 18.01 10.71 -10.81
CA MET A 1 17.35 9.52 -11.37
C MET A 1 15.90 9.83 -11.72
N LYS A 2 15.34 9.21 -12.77
CA LYS A 2 13.97 9.48 -13.28
C LYS A 2 12.88 8.57 -12.64
N TRP A 3 13.06 8.11 -11.39
CA TRP A 3 12.16 7.13 -10.76
C TRP A 3 10.69 7.54 -10.79
N ASN A 4 10.37 8.77 -10.42
CA ASN A 4 8.99 9.25 -10.42
C ASN A 4 8.37 9.22 -11.84
N SER A 5 9.16 9.48 -12.89
CA SER A 5 8.66 9.38 -14.26
C SER A 5 8.33 7.93 -14.63
N LEU A 6 9.20 6.98 -14.29
CA LEU A 6 8.98 5.55 -14.54
C LEU A 6 7.77 5.03 -13.76
N ILE A 7 7.66 5.37 -12.47
CA ILE A 7 6.51 4.97 -11.64
C ILE A 7 5.22 5.56 -12.22
N ARG A 8 5.22 6.84 -12.59
CA ARG A 8 4.05 7.47 -13.23
C ARG A 8 3.65 6.77 -14.51
N GLN A 9 4.62 6.42 -15.36
CA GLN A 9 4.36 5.68 -16.59
C GLN A 9 3.72 4.33 -16.27
N VAL A 10 4.26 3.56 -15.32
CA VAL A 10 3.72 2.24 -14.95
C VAL A 10 2.31 2.35 -14.37
N LEU A 11 2.06 3.28 -13.44
CA LEU A 11 0.75 3.46 -12.80
C LEU A 11 -0.34 3.88 -13.80
N ASN A 12 0.03 4.63 -14.84
CA ASN A 12 -0.90 5.19 -15.81
C ASN A 12 -0.91 4.46 -17.17
N ASN A 13 -0.17 3.36 -17.32
CA ASN A 13 -0.11 2.62 -18.58
C ASN A 13 -1.35 1.75 -18.80
N LYS A 14 -2.06 1.99 -19.91
CA LYS A 14 -3.29 1.28 -20.30
C LYS A 14 -3.05 -0.17 -20.77
N LEU A 15 -1.89 -0.48 -21.35
CA LEU A 15 -1.68 -1.77 -22.05
C LEU A 15 -1.66 -2.98 -21.11
N HIS A 16 -1.24 -2.81 -19.85
CA HIS A 16 -1.10 -3.91 -18.89
C HIS A 16 -2.45 -4.42 -18.34
N ARG A 17 -3.50 -3.57 -18.34
CA ARG A 17 -4.82 -3.92 -17.80
C ARG A 17 -5.66 -4.77 -18.74
N VAL A 18 -5.42 -4.69 -20.05
CA VAL A 18 -6.17 -5.48 -21.06
C VAL A 18 -5.75 -6.95 -21.03
N LYS A 19 -4.45 -7.24 -20.89
CA LYS A 19 -3.93 -8.62 -20.88
C LYS A 19 -4.30 -9.44 -19.64
N HIS A 20 -4.52 -8.80 -18.49
CA HIS A 20 -4.96 -9.51 -17.27
C HIS A 20 -6.45 -9.89 -17.36
N LYS A 21 -7.26 -9.11 -18.09
CA LYS A 21 -8.69 -9.40 -18.30
C LYS A 21 -8.94 -10.58 -19.25
N GLU A 22 -8.05 -10.90 -20.19
CA GLU A 22 -8.24 -12.04 -21.10
C GLU A 22 -8.05 -13.41 -20.43
N LYS A 23 -7.29 -13.50 -19.33
CA LYS A 23 -7.11 -14.77 -18.60
C LYS A 23 -8.27 -15.13 -17.65
N ASP A 24 -9.08 -14.17 -17.23
CA ASP A 24 -10.14 -14.36 -16.23
C ASP A 24 -11.56 -14.47 -16.82
N GLN A 25 -11.70 -14.63 -18.14
CA GLN A 25 -12.98 -14.57 -18.87
C GLN A 25 -13.95 -15.76 -18.69
N LYS A 26 -13.71 -16.70 -17.76
CA LYS A 26 -14.64 -17.82 -17.55
C LYS A 26 -15.68 -17.63 -16.43
N ILE A 27 -15.74 -16.47 -15.76
CA ILE A 27 -16.73 -16.24 -14.70
C ILE A 27 -17.54 -14.94 -14.91
N GLN A 28 -18.84 -15.15 -15.14
CA GLN A 28 -19.98 -14.25 -14.92
C GLN A 28 -20.30 -13.13 -15.92
N LYS A 29 -21.02 -13.60 -16.96
CA LYS A 29 -22.00 -12.91 -17.82
C LYS A 29 -23.14 -12.12 -17.12
N LEU A 30 -23.01 -11.72 -15.85
CA LEU A 30 -24.06 -10.98 -15.12
C LEU A 30 -23.64 -9.58 -14.62
N GLN A 31 -22.43 -9.12 -14.91
CA GLN A 31 -21.96 -7.78 -14.53
C GLN A 31 -22.08 -6.72 -15.64
N ASN A 32 -22.50 -7.10 -16.85
CA ASN A 32 -22.42 -6.25 -18.04
C ASN A 32 -23.37 -5.04 -18.07
N PHE A 33 -24.30 -4.91 -17.12
CA PHE A 33 -25.20 -3.74 -17.08
C PHE A 33 -24.68 -2.57 -16.23
N PHE A 34 -23.73 -2.81 -15.32
CA PHE A 34 -23.10 -1.75 -14.51
C PHE A 34 -21.76 -1.24 -15.07
N THR A 35 -21.11 -2.01 -15.95
CA THR A 35 -19.73 -1.73 -16.42
C THR A 35 -19.63 -0.60 -17.44
N ILE A 36 -20.74 -0.14 -18.04
CA ILE A 36 -20.69 0.78 -19.20
C ILE A 36 -20.53 2.27 -18.79
N LYS A 37 -20.68 2.65 -17.50
CA LYS A 37 -20.66 4.08 -17.10
C LYS A 37 -19.42 4.59 -16.36
N THR A 38 -18.39 3.78 -16.11
CA THR A 38 -17.20 4.24 -15.34
C THR A 38 -15.87 3.66 -15.84
N GLU A 39 -15.50 3.94 -17.09
CA GLU A 39 -14.09 3.84 -17.52
C GLU A 39 -13.45 5.24 -17.59
N LYS A 40 -13.46 5.97 -16.46
CA LYS A 40 -12.57 7.12 -16.31
C LYS A 40 -11.13 6.58 -16.20
N LEU A 41 -10.21 7.14 -16.99
CA LEU A 41 -8.77 7.00 -16.77
C LEU A 41 -8.49 7.19 -15.27
N GLN A 42 -7.98 6.16 -14.59
CA GLN A 42 -7.41 6.35 -13.27
C GLN A 42 -6.02 6.95 -13.48
N ASP A 43 -5.96 8.28 -13.55
CA ASP A 43 -4.70 9.04 -13.54
C ASP A 43 -4.19 9.09 -12.08
N PHE A 44 -2.95 8.70 -11.86
CA PHE A 44 -2.25 8.77 -10.58
C PHE A 44 -1.20 9.88 -10.62
N GLN A 45 -1.21 10.70 -9.57
CA GLN A 45 -0.28 11.81 -9.36
C GLN A 45 0.57 11.56 -8.13
N CYS A 46 1.87 11.87 -8.24
CA CYS A 46 2.77 11.88 -7.09
C CYS A 46 2.42 13.08 -6.21
N ILE A 47 2.04 12.83 -4.96
CA ILE A 47 1.80 13.92 -4.00
C ILE A 47 3.09 14.28 -3.27
N ILE A 48 3.88 13.27 -2.90
CA ILE A 48 5.15 13.48 -2.20
C ILE A 48 6.14 12.40 -2.58
N SER A 49 7.41 12.76 -2.67
CA SER A 49 8.51 11.84 -2.95
C SER A 49 9.78 12.35 -2.30
N LYS A 50 10.53 11.46 -1.66
CA LYS A 50 11.77 11.81 -0.97
C LYS A 50 12.76 10.66 -1.07
N GLN A 51 14.00 11.02 -1.36
CA GLN A 51 15.11 10.08 -1.42
C GLN A 51 16.13 10.44 -0.34
N MET A 52 16.63 9.43 0.37
CA MET A 52 17.76 9.53 1.30
C MET A 52 18.73 8.39 1.01
N VAL A 53 19.90 8.73 0.45
CA VAL A 53 20.92 7.76 0.03
C VAL A 53 20.28 6.71 -0.91
N GLY A 54 20.23 5.44 -0.48
CA GLY A 54 19.66 4.31 -1.23
C GLY A 54 18.17 4.06 -0.99
N ILE A 55 17.49 4.87 -0.17
CA ILE A 55 16.08 4.70 0.18
C ILE A 55 15.26 5.77 -0.55
N LEU A 56 14.19 5.33 -1.21
CA LEU A 56 13.20 6.20 -1.86
C LEU A 56 11.81 5.88 -1.31
N ILE A 57 11.12 6.91 -0.81
CA ILE A 57 9.69 6.84 -0.50
C ILE A 57 8.91 7.76 -1.46
N SER A 58 7.78 7.30 -1.96
CA SER A 58 6.88 8.11 -2.78
C SER A 58 5.42 7.72 -2.54
N VAL A 59 4.54 8.71 -2.51
CA VAL A 59 3.09 8.52 -2.31
C VAL A 59 2.37 9.02 -3.54
N TRP A 60 1.53 8.15 -4.08
CA TRP A 60 0.76 8.37 -5.30
C TRP A 60 -0.72 8.28 -5.00
N VAL A 61 -1.49 9.21 -5.54
CA VAL A 61 -2.93 9.30 -5.31
C VAL A 61 -3.63 9.50 -6.63
N ARG A 62 -4.83 8.94 -6.75
CA ARG A 62 -5.67 9.17 -7.93
C ARG A 62 -6.03 10.65 -8.06
N SER A 63 -6.06 11.16 -9.29
CA SER A 63 -6.29 12.57 -9.58
C SER A 63 -7.63 13.09 -9.06
N ASP A 64 -8.65 12.23 -8.96
CA ASP A 64 -9.95 12.58 -8.38
C ASP A 64 -9.95 12.68 -6.85
N LEU A 65 -8.99 12.03 -6.18
CA LEU A 65 -8.81 12.12 -4.72
C LEU A 65 -7.83 13.22 -4.30
N ARG A 66 -7.00 13.72 -5.23
CA ARG A 66 -5.97 14.74 -4.97
C ARG A 66 -6.49 16.00 -4.24
N PRO A 67 -7.68 16.55 -4.53
CA PRO A 67 -8.20 17.74 -3.83
C PRO A 67 -8.47 17.52 -2.34
N PHE A 68 -8.71 16.26 -1.92
CA PHE A 68 -9.00 15.90 -0.53
C PHE A 68 -7.73 15.65 0.30
N VAL A 69 -6.56 15.51 -0.34
CA VAL A 69 -5.28 15.34 0.35
C VAL A 69 -4.63 16.70 0.56
N ARG A 70 -4.63 17.16 1.82
CA ARG A 70 -4.06 18.45 2.25
C ARG A 70 -2.90 18.22 3.21
N HIS A 71 -2.00 19.21 3.26
CA HIS A 71 -0.84 19.24 4.16
C HIS A 71 0.12 18.02 4.06
N PRO A 72 0.49 17.54 2.85
CA PRO A 72 1.49 16.49 2.75
C PRO A 72 2.85 17.00 3.28
N SER A 73 3.48 16.23 4.15
CA SER A 73 4.79 16.54 4.72
C SER A 73 5.72 15.35 4.59
N VAL A 74 7.03 15.63 4.46
CA VAL A 74 8.06 14.59 4.43
C VAL A 74 9.28 15.02 5.23
N SER A 75 9.77 14.12 6.05
CA SER A 75 11.00 14.25 6.81
C SER A 75 11.96 13.11 6.44
N CYS A 76 13.25 13.33 6.71
CA CYS A 76 14.27 12.30 6.68
C CYS A 76 14.97 12.33 8.03
N VAL A 77 15.13 11.17 8.65
CA VAL A 77 15.84 11.02 9.91
C VAL A 77 16.96 10.03 9.68
N GLY A 78 18.21 10.47 9.83
CA GLY A 78 19.32 9.52 10.04
C GLY A 78 19.11 8.85 11.39
N CYS A 79 19.32 7.54 11.50
CA CYS A 79 18.93 6.76 12.67
C CYS A 79 19.44 7.40 13.98
N GLY A 80 18.49 7.91 14.78
CA GLY A 80 18.57 8.59 16.06
C GLY A 80 17.15 8.72 16.63
N ILE A 81 17.00 8.71 17.96
CA ILE A 81 15.71 8.60 18.66
C ILE A 81 14.90 9.90 18.50
N MET A 82 13.72 9.83 17.88
CA MET A 82 12.68 10.85 18.07
C MET A 82 11.29 10.27 17.82
N GLY A 83 10.57 10.07 18.91
CA GLY A 83 9.18 9.62 18.92
C GLY A 83 8.24 10.80 18.70
N CYS A 84 7.50 10.76 17.60
CA CYS A 84 6.20 11.39 17.40
C CYS A 84 5.45 10.56 16.37
N LEU A 85 4.35 9.92 16.75
CA LEU A 85 3.57 9.04 15.88
C LEU A 85 2.19 9.64 15.61
N GLY A 86 1.79 9.68 14.34
CA GLY A 86 0.48 10.18 13.90
C GLY A 86 -0.68 9.24 14.26
N ASN A 87 -1.89 9.62 13.85
CA ASN A 87 -3.14 8.90 14.14
C ASN A 87 -3.31 7.57 13.39
N LYS A 88 -2.71 7.43 12.20
CA LYS A 88 -2.65 6.20 11.39
C LYS A 88 -1.28 6.13 10.74
N VAL A 89 -0.50 5.11 11.07
CA VAL A 89 0.88 4.98 10.59
C VAL A 89 1.09 3.62 9.97
N ILE A 90 1.73 3.60 8.80
CA ILE A 90 2.24 2.40 8.16
C ILE A 90 3.76 2.55 8.12
N LEU A 91 4.47 1.64 8.78
CA LEU A 91 5.92 1.51 8.70
C LEU A 91 6.24 0.38 7.74
N LEU A 92 7.08 0.65 6.75
CA LEU A 92 7.45 -0.32 5.74
C LEU A 92 8.92 -0.18 5.31
N GLY A 93 9.55 -1.30 4.99
CA GLY A 93 10.91 -1.34 4.45
C GLY A 93 11.66 -2.59 4.89
N ASP A 94 12.96 -2.60 4.62
CA ASP A 94 13.91 -3.55 5.20
C ASP A 94 14.18 -3.16 6.65
N LEU A 95 13.46 -3.78 7.58
CA LEU A 95 13.65 -3.63 9.03
C LEU A 95 14.80 -4.50 9.55
N ASN A 96 15.31 -5.41 8.72
CA ASN A 96 16.50 -6.24 8.96
C ASN A 96 16.46 -7.17 10.19
N TYR A 97 15.28 -7.38 10.78
CA TYR A 97 15.07 -8.40 11.80
C TYR A 97 15.36 -9.80 11.24
N ARG A 98 15.91 -10.66 12.10
CA ARG A 98 16.35 -12.01 11.78
C ARG A 98 15.55 -13.06 12.54
N ILE A 99 15.77 -14.31 12.17
CA ILE A 99 15.23 -15.47 12.87
C ILE A 99 16.24 -15.89 13.94
N SER A 100 15.78 -16.02 15.18
CA SER A 100 16.61 -16.42 16.32
C SER A 100 16.76 -17.95 16.42
N LEU A 101 17.26 -18.56 15.34
CA LEU A 101 17.57 -19.99 15.25
C LEU A 101 18.96 -20.21 14.63
N PRO A 102 19.61 -21.36 14.88
CA PRO A 102 20.82 -21.75 14.15
C PRO A 102 20.58 -21.79 12.65
N GLU A 103 21.62 -21.51 11.86
CA GLU A 103 21.51 -21.38 10.40
C GLU A 103 21.05 -22.67 9.72
N GLU A 104 21.60 -23.80 10.14
CA GLU A 104 21.25 -25.13 9.63
C GLU A 104 19.78 -25.46 9.93
N THR A 105 19.34 -25.26 11.18
CA THR A 105 17.93 -25.45 11.58
C THR A 105 17.00 -24.54 10.79
N THR A 106 17.38 -23.28 10.60
CA THR A 106 16.60 -22.31 9.82
C THR A 106 16.40 -22.81 8.39
N ARG A 107 17.47 -23.30 7.74
CA ARG A 107 17.36 -23.83 6.38
C ARG A 107 16.49 -25.07 6.28
N LEU A 108 16.64 -26.02 7.20
CA LEU A 108 15.81 -27.22 7.21
C LEU A 108 14.32 -26.89 7.30
N LEU A 109 13.95 -25.94 8.16
CA LEU A 109 12.57 -25.47 8.28
C LEU A 109 12.09 -24.72 7.03
N VAL A 110 12.98 -23.94 6.39
CA VAL A 110 12.67 -23.26 5.13
C VAL A 110 12.44 -24.26 3.99
N ASP A 111 13.28 -25.28 3.88
CA ASP A 111 13.16 -26.34 2.87
C ASP A 111 11.89 -27.19 3.11
N GLY A 112 11.50 -27.37 4.37
CA GLY A 112 10.24 -28.02 4.76
C GLY A 112 8.99 -27.15 4.61
N GLY A 113 9.14 -25.84 4.41
CA GLY A 113 8.01 -24.90 4.34
C GLY A 113 7.34 -24.61 5.70
N GLU A 114 8.07 -24.83 6.80
CA GLU A 114 7.56 -24.72 8.18
C GLU A 114 7.55 -23.27 8.68
N TRP A 115 6.75 -22.42 8.03
CA TRP A 115 6.73 -20.97 8.29
C TRP A 115 6.31 -20.61 9.72
N ASN A 116 5.38 -21.37 10.32
CA ASN A 116 4.89 -21.07 11.66
C ASN A 116 6.01 -21.17 12.71
N VAL A 117 6.81 -22.24 12.66
CA VAL A 117 7.94 -22.46 13.58
C VAL A 117 9.01 -21.39 13.40
N LEU A 118 9.26 -20.98 12.16
CA LEU A 118 10.18 -19.89 11.84
C LEU A 118 9.68 -18.55 12.39
N LEU A 119 8.37 -18.27 12.26
CA LEU A 119 7.75 -17.04 12.72
C LEU A 119 7.68 -16.95 14.26
N GLU A 120 7.53 -18.06 14.98
CA GLU A 120 7.67 -18.11 16.44
C GLU A 120 9.06 -17.67 16.91
N ASN A 121 10.06 -17.78 16.03
CA ASN A 121 11.44 -17.40 16.30
C ASN A 121 11.85 -16.09 15.62
N ASP A 122 10.93 -15.38 14.98
CA ASP A 122 11.18 -14.08 14.33
C ASP A 122 11.35 -12.97 15.38
N GLN A 123 12.44 -12.21 15.27
CA GLN A 123 12.77 -11.16 16.24
C GLN A 123 11.73 -10.03 16.26
N LEU A 124 11.20 -9.61 15.10
CA LEU A 124 10.19 -8.56 15.06
C LEU A 124 8.88 -9.02 15.71
N ARG A 125 8.43 -10.25 15.43
CA ARG A 125 7.23 -10.78 16.09
C ARG A 125 7.38 -10.83 17.60
N LYS A 126 8.56 -11.23 18.11
CA LYS A 126 8.85 -11.19 19.54
C LYS A 126 8.73 -9.77 20.09
N GLU A 127 9.32 -8.77 19.45
CA GLU A 127 9.20 -7.37 19.90
C GLU A 127 7.77 -6.82 19.86
N LEU A 128 6.99 -7.21 18.84
CA LEU A 128 5.56 -6.85 18.75
C LEU A 128 4.73 -7.51 19.86
N MET A 129 5.07 -8.75 20.25
CA MET A 129 4.38 -9.49 21.31
C MET A 129 4.79 -9.02 22.71
N ASP A 130 6.08 -8.73 22.91
CA ASP A 130 6.63 -8.30 24.20
C ASP A 130 6.24 -6.85 24.54
N GLY A 131 5.79 -6.08 23.53
CA GLY A 131 5.16 -4.77 23.73
C GLY A 131 6.09 -3.67 24.24
N GLN A 132 7.41 -3.80 24.10
CA GLN A 132 8.35 -2.79 24.63
C GLN A 132 8.44 -1.55 23.74
N VAL A 133 8.87 -1.72 22.48
CA VAL A 133 9.14 -0.59 21.56
C VAL A 133 7.98 -0.38 20.58
N LEU A 134 7.30 -1.46 20.20
CA LEU A 134 6.25 -1.47 19.19
C LEU A 134 4.89 -1.86 19.77
N GLU A 135 4.60 -1.43 21.00
CA GLU A 135 3.29 -1.64 21.61
C GLU A 135 2.15 -1.08 20.74
N GLY A 136 1.10 -1.88 20.53
CA GLY A 136 -0.08 -1.50 19.74
C GLY A 136 0.14 -1.49 18.22
N TRP A 137 1.34 -1.82 17.74
CA TRP A 137 1.56 -2.08 16.31
C TRP A 137 1.03 -3.46 15.93
N HIS A 138 0.58 -3.56 14.68
CA HIS A 138 0.00 -4.76 14.12
C HIS A 138 0.78 -5.16 12.86
N GLU A 139 0.89 -6.46 12.63
CA GLU A 139 1.40 -7.04 11.39
C GLU A 139 0.41 -8.09 10.87
N GLY A 140 0.34 -8.24 9.55
CA GLY A 140 -0.50 -9.24 8.92
C GLY A 140 0.06 -10.64 9.04
N ASP A 141 -0.81 -11.62 8.81
CA ASP A 141 -0.37 -13.02 8.71
C ASP A 141 0.62 -13.20 7.55
N ILE A 142 1.85 -13.54 7.88
CA ILE A 142 2.86 -13.91 6.90
C ILE A 142 2.60 -15.35 6.46
N LYS A 143 2.14 -15.50 5.21
CA LYS A 143 1.89 -16.81 4.56
C LYS A 143 2.84 -17.06 3.39
N PHE A 144 3.99 -16.38 3.39
CA PHE A 144 4.97 -16.42 2.31
C PHE A 144 6.39 -16.71 2.82
N PRO A 145 7.25 -17.35 2.01
CA PRO A 145 8.63 -17.64 2.38
C PRO A 145 9.46 -16.41 2.75
N PRO A 146 10.57 -16.58 3.51
CA PRO A 146 11.53 -15.52 3.80
C PRO A 146 11.95 -14.74 2.55
N THR A 147 12.06 -13.41 2.67
CA THR A 147 12.29 -12.50 1.55
C THR A 147 13.77 -12.25 1.27
N TYR A 148 14.65 -12.65 2.18
CA TYR A 148 16.09 -12.49 2.13
C TYR A 148 16.79 -13.77 2.62
N LYS A 149 18.01 -14.16 2.21
CA LYS A 149 18.85 -13.63 1.13
C LYS A 149 18.87 -14.60 -0.04
N TYR A 150 18.47 -14.16 -1.23
CA TYR A 150 18.50 -14.98 -2.44
C TYR A 150 19.80 -14.81 -3.23
N CYS A 151 20.17 -15.83 -4.00
CA CYS A 151 21.15 -15.67 -5.07
C CYS A 151 20.57 -14.76 -6.17
N PRO A 152 21.37 -13.87 -6.79
CA PRO A 152 20.90 -13.02 -7.88
C PRO A 152 20.24 -13.84 -9.00
N ASN A 153 19.09 -13.38 -9.50
CA ASN A 153 18.34 -14.03 -10.58
C ASN A 153 17.93 -15.51 -10.31
N SER A 154 17.90 -15.95 -9.05
CA SER A 154 17.57 -17.33 -8.66
C SER A 154 16.56 -17.38 -7.51
N ASP A 155 15.83 -18.48 -7.38
CA ASP A 155 14.98 -18.80 -6.22
C ASP A 155 15.73 -19.56 -5.12
N THR A 156 17.02 -19.82 -5.31
CA THR A 156 17.86 -20.45 -4.31
C THR A 156 18.34 -19.43 -3.30
N TYR A 157 18.21 -19.74 -2.01
CA TYR A 157 18.80 -18.95 -0.94
C TYR A 157 20.34 -18.99 -0.99
N PHE A 158 20.96 -17.85 -0.74
CA PHE A 158 22.41 -17.73 -0.67
C PHE A 158 22.97 -18.63 0.43
N GLY A 159 24.09 -19.31 0.17
CA GLY A 159 24.75 -20.21 1.12
C GLY A 159 24.39 -21.70 0.99
N CYS A 160 23.42 -22.07 0.13
CA CYS A 160 23.11 -23.48 -0.18
C CYS A 160 24.18 -24.20 -1.02
N VAL A 161 25.18 -23.50 -1.57
CA VAL A 161 26.23 -24.12 -2.39
C VAL A 161 27.26 -24.80 -1.49
N GLN A 162 27.28 -26.13 -1.51
CA GLN A 162 28.36 -26.94 -0.95
C GLN A 162 29.66 -26.61 -1.69
N GLY A 163 30.71 -26.18 -0.98
CA GLY A 163 32.06 -26.10 -1.54
C GLY A 163 32.90 -24.87 -1.19
N ARG A 164 32.37 -23.83 -0.54
CA ARG A 164 33.17 -22.69 -0.08
C ARG A 164 33.06 -22.51 1.43
N LYS A 165 34.11 -22.95 2.13
CA LYS A 165 34.20 -23.00 3.61
C LYS A 165 34.27 -21.61 4.27
N ASP A 166 34.46 -20.54 3.49
CA ASP A 166 34.82 -19.21 4.01
C ASP A 166 33.82 -18.08 3.70
N GLU A 167 32.69 -18.36 3.03
CA GLU A 167 31.68 -17.34 2.75
C GLU A 167 30.64 -17.29 3.89
N LYS A 168 30.55 -16.14 4.60
CA LYS A 168 29.58 -15.90 5.69
C LYS A 168 28.15 -16.28 5.23
N ARG A 169 27.67 -17.45 5.67
CA ARG A 169 26.32 -17.91 5.45
C ARG A 169 25.34 -17.01 6.20
N ARG A 170 24.43 -16.36 5.46
CA ARG A 170 23.31 -15.62 6.06
C ARG A 170 22.08 -16.51 5.97
N ALA A 171 21.52 -16.85 7.13
CA ALA A 171 20.26 -17.59 7.19
C ALA A 171 19.13 -16.81 6.51
N PRO A 172 18.17 -17.49 5.86
CA PRO A 172 16.97 -16.84 5.34
C PRO A 172 16.19 -16.10 6.44
N ALA A 173 15.61 -14.94 6.14
CA ALA A 173 14.83 -14.13 7.07
C ALA A 173 13.78 -13.25 6.38
N TRP A 174 12.76 -12.82 7.14
CA TRP A 174 11.81 -11.78 6.74
C TRP A 174 12.34 -10.40 7.16
N CYS A 175 13.25 -9.87 6.36
CA CYS A 175 13.82 -8.54 6.56
C CYS A 175 12.85 -7.44 6.10
N ASP A 176 12.06 -7.70 5.05
CA ASP A 176 11.15 -6.74 4.43
C ASP A 176 9.75 -6.84 5.05
N ARG A 177 9.32 -5.81 5.77
CA ARG A 177 8.10 -5.85 6.62
C ARG A 177 7.19 -4.66 6.39
N ILE A 178 5.89 -4.87 6.64
CA ILE A 178 4.87 -3.83 6.65
C ILE A 178 4.05 -3.97 7.93
N ILE A 179 4.27 -3.07 8.88
CA ILE A 179 3.52 -3.01 10.14
C ILE A 179 2.72 -1.71 10.21
N TRP A 180 1.64 -1.69 10.98
CA TRP A 180 0.80 -0.50 11.09
C TRP A 180 0.32 -0.24 12.52
N TYR A 181 0.01 1.02 12.78
CA TYR A 181 -0.52 1.50 14.04
C TYR A 181 -1.73 2.41 13.79
N GLY A 182 -2.69 2.39 14.71
CA GLY A 182 -3.86 3.24 14.70
C GLY A 182 -5.14 2.56 14.22
N LYS A 183 -6.28 3.15 14.60
CA LYS A 183 -7.62 2.61 14.33
C LYS A 183 -8.06 2.89 12.89
N GLY A 184 -8.92 2.02 12.35
CA GLY A 184 -9.52 2.18 11.03
C GLY A 184 -8.58 1.83 9.87
N LEU A 185 -7.53 1.03 10.11
CA LEU A 185 -6.72 0.38 9.08
C LEU A 185 -7.03 -1.11 9.10
N ASN A 186 -7.54 -1.63 7.99
CA ASN A 186 -7.86 -3.04 7.81
C ASN A 186 -7.02 -3.60 6.67
N GLN A 187 -6.10 -4.52 6.97
CA GLN A 187 -5.24 -5.14 5.97
C GLN A 187 -5.97 -6.31 5.30
N HIS A 188 -6.04 -6.28 3.97
CA HIS A 188 -6.72 -7.31 3.15
C HIS A 188 -5.75 -8.26 2.45
N LEU A 189 -4.56 -7.76 2.13
CA LEU A 189 -3.53 -8.52 1.45
C LEU A 189 -2.19 -8.23 2.11
N TYR A 190 -1.41 -9.28 2.35
CA TYR A 190 -0.01 -9.19 2.70
C TYR A 190 0.75 -10.33 2.01
N THR A 191 1.62 -9.99 1.06
CA THR A 191 2.30 -11.00 0.23
C THR A 191 3.64 -10.48 -0.29
N ARG A 192 4.53 -11.40 -0.66
CA ARG A 192 5.70 -11.10 -1.48
C ARG A 192 5.42 -11.23 -2.98
N GLY A 193 6.29 -10.67 -3.80
CA GLY A 193 6.37 -10.89 -5.24
C GLY A 193 7.59 -11.75 -5.60
N GLU A 194 7.57 -12.32 -6.81
CA GLU A 194 8.60 -13.25 -7.31
C GLU A 194 9.66 -12.58 -8.22
N LEU A 195 9.88 -11.27 -8.07
CA LEU A 195 10.88 -10.56 -8.87
C LEU A 195 12.29 -10.89 -8.35
N LYS A 196 13.18 -11.35 -9.24
CA LYS A 196 14.49 -11.92 -8.89
C LYS A 196 15.68 -10.98 -9.11
N LEU A 197 15.40 -9.70 -9.40
CA LEU A 197 16.42 -8.69 -9.72
C LEU A 197 17.30 -8.33 -8.52
N SER A 198 16.82 -8.58 -7.30
CA SER A 198 17.53 -8.36 -6.04
C SER A 198 17.64 -9.68 -5.28
N ASP A 199 18.58 -9.72 -4.34
CA ASP A 199 18.66 -10.72 -3.28
C ASP A 199 17.51 -10.62 -2.26
N HIS A 200 16.67 -9.59 -2.36
CA HIS A 200 15.38 -9.45 -1.69
C HIS A 200 14.21 -9.74 -2.63
N ARG A 201 13.09 -10.20 -2.04
CA ARG A 201 11.79 -10.32 -2.73
C ARG A 201 10.88 -9.15 -2.35
N PRO A 202 10.31 -8.41 -3.32
CA PRO A 202 9.45 -7.26 -3.00
C PRO A 202 8.24 -7.67 -2.16
N VAL A 203 7.90 -6.88 -1.14
CA VAL A 203 6.72 -7.10 -0.29
C VAL A 203 5.66 -6.06 -0.59
N LYS A 204 4.40 -6.47 -0.60
CA LYS A 204 3.25 -5.58 -0.80
C LYS A 204 2.12 -5.91 0.16
N ALA A 205 1.38 -4.86 0.53
CA ALA A 205 0.15 -4.99 1.27
C ALA A 205 -0.96 -4.08 0.70
N ILE A 206 -2.21 -4.47 0.92
CA ILE A 206 -3.39 -3.68 0.54
C ILE A 206 -4.22 -3.46 1.80
N PHE A 207 -4.62 -2.21 2.02
CA PHE A 207 -5.42 -1.80 3.16
C PHE A 207 -6.70 -1.08 2.72
N THR A 208 -7.76 -1.20 3.50
CA THR A 208 -8.80 -0.18 3.58
C THR A 208 -8.49 0.74 4.75
N ALA A 209 -8.61 2.04 4.53
CA ALA A 209 -8.45 3.05 5.55
C ALA A 209 -9.75 3.84 5.74
N GLU A 210 -10.25 3.91 6.96
CA GLU A 210 -11.37 4.77 7.33
C GLU A 210 -10.88 6.21 7.49
N VAL A 211 -11.48 7.12 6.73
CA VAL A 211 -11.13 8.54 6.74
C VAL A 211 -12.32 9.36 7.23
N GLY A 212 -12.07 10.25 8.19
CA GLY A 212 -13.05 11.26 8.55
C GLY A 212 -13.14 12.29 7.42
N VAL A 213 -14.35 12.57 6.96
CA VAL A 213 -14.59 13.62 5.98
C VAL A 213 -15.06 14.85 6.74
N GLU A 214 -14.26 15.90 6.75
CA GLU A 214 -14.74 17.20 7.21
C GLU A 214 -15.82 17.69 6.23
N PRO A 215 -17.04 17.99 6.70
CA PRO A 215 -18.05 18.60 5.85
C PRO A 215 -17.49 19.89 5.28
N ILE A 216 -17.45 20.00 3.95
CA ILE A 216 -17.23 21.30 3.32
C ILE A 216 -18.46 22.14 3.71
N ILE A 217 -18.29 23.04 4.67
CA ILE A 217 -19.29 24.08 4.95
C ILE A 217 -19.42 24.86 3.64
N LYS A 218 -20.51 24.62 2.90
CA LYS A 218 -20.91 25.43 1.75
C LYS A 218 -21.40 26.77 2.28
N GLY A 219 -20.47 27.61 2.71
CA GLY A 219 -20.70 28.98 3.13
C GLY A 219 -19.54 29.82 2.63
N PHE A 220 -19.81 30.61 1.58
CA PHE A 220 -18.94 31.66 1.05
C PHE A 220 -17.57 31.21 0.49
N HIS A 221 -17.57 30.59 -0.69
CA HIS A 221 -16.76 31.05 -1.83
C HIS A 221 -17.28 30.36 -3.09
N GLN A 222 -18.23 31.03 -3.73
CA GLN A 222 -18.69 30.72 -5.07
C GLN A 222 -17.65 31.26 -6.06
N SER A 223 -16.60 30.49 -6.33
CA SER A 223 -15.86 30.54 -7.59
C SER A 223 -14.82 29.42 -7.64
N PHE A 224 -14.73 28.79 -8.82
CA PHE A 224 -13.82 27.71 -9.21
C PHE A 224 -14.27 26.29 -8.82
N PHE A 225 -14.58 25.51 -9.88
CA PHE A 225 -15.02 24.11 -9.91
C PHE A 225 -16.53 23.86 -9.97
N LEU A 226 -17.21 24.50 -10.91
CA LEU A 226 -18.21 23.80 -11.71
C LEU A 226 -17.67 23.77 -13.15
N SER A 227 -17.20 22.60 -13.58
CA SER A 227 -17.00 22.35 -15.01
C SER A 227 -18.38 22.42 -15.67
N GLU A 228 -18.51 23.25 -16.69
CA GLU A 228 -19.67 23.41 -17.57
C GLU A 228 -20.09 22.09 -18.22
N ARG A 229 -20.83 21.23 -17.51
CA ARG A 229 -21.35 20.00 -18.14
C ARG A 229 -22.65 19.43 -17.60
N PHE A 230 -23.44 20.20 -16.86
CA PHE A 230 -24.74 19.75 -16.34
C PHE A 230 -25.91 20.72 -16.55
N GLU A 231 -25.89 21.56 -17.58
CA GLU A 231 -27.05 22.37 -18.00
C GLU A 231 -27.68 21.93 -19.34
N GLN A 232 -27.70 20.63 -19.65
CA GLN A 232 -28.43 20.13 -20.83
C GLN A 232 -29.32 18.91 -20.56
N ILE A 233 -30.03 18.91 -19.43
CA ILE A 233 -31.27 18.14 -19.33
C ILE A 233 -32.39 19.10 -18.96
N THR A 234 -32.86 19.82 -19.97
CA THR A 234 -34.25 20.27 -20.01
C THR A 234 -35.14 19.03 -20.11
N ASN A 235 -36.07 18.88 -19.18
CA ASN A 235 -37.41 18.43 -19.56
C ASN A 235 -38.46 18.95 -18.59
N LYS A 236 -39.37 19.69 -19.21
CA LYS A 236 -40.71 20.11 -18.80
C LYS A 236 -41.36 19.19 -17.76
N PHE A 237 -41.76 19.78 -16.64
CA PHE A 237 -43.06 19.49 -16.04
C PHE A 237 -43.65 20.82 -15.57
N GLU A 238 -44.65 21.30 -16.31
CA GLU A 238 -45.65 22.24 -15.81
C GLU A 238 -46.58 21.51 -14.85
N VAL A 239 -46.85 22.09 -13.68
CA VAL A 239 -48.18 22.08 -13.05
C VAL A 239 -48.32 23.39 -12.24
N SER A 240 -49.29 24.21 -12.61
CA SER A 240 -49.84 25.36 -11.87
C SER A 240 -50.59 24.87 -10.62
N SER A 241 -50.92 25.62 -9.56
CA SER A 241 -51.30 27.02 -9.40
C SER A 241 -51.41 27.35 -7.90
N THR A 242 -51.18 28.62 -7.56
CA THR A 242 -51.82 29.41 -6.48
C THR A 242 -51.88 28.85 -5.05
N ASN A 243 -51.20 29.53 -4.11
CA ASN A 243 -51.90 30.45 -3.20
C ASN A 243 -50.90 31.25 -2.35
N ASP A 244 -51.16 32.54 -2.30
CA ASP A 244 -50.56 33.55 -1.41
C ASP A 244 -50.62 33.12 0.05
N PHE A 245 -49.58 33.43 0.84
CA PHE A 245 -49.76 34.08 2.15
C PHE A 245 -48.47 34.79 2.58
N VAL A 246 -48.59 36.11 2.61
CA VAL A 246 -47.71 37.07 3.29
C VAL A 246 -47.97 36.99 4.79
N CYS A 247 -46.92 36.89 5.63
CA CYS A 247 -46.88 37.70 6.85
C CYS A 247 -45.47 37.84 7.46
N LYS A 248 -45.33 38.96 8.17
CA LYS A 248 -44.13 39.69 8.52
C LYS A 248 -43.43 39.19 9.78
N SER A 249 -42.14 39.51 9.82
CA SER A 249 -41.28 39.77 10.98
C SER A 249 -41.98 40.19 12.27
N ARG A 250 -41.56 39.55 13.38
CA ARG A 250 -41.05 40.21 14.59
C ARG A 250 -39.88 39.39 15.13
#